data_AF-A0A1D1YRY1-F1
#
_entry.id   AF-A0A1D1YRY1-F1
#
_cell.length_a   1.000
_cell.length_b   1.000
_cell.length_c   1.000
_cell.angle_alpha   90.00
_cell.angle_beta   90.00
_cell.angle_gamma   90.00
#
_symmetry.space_group_name_H-M   'P 1'
#
loop_
_entity.id
_entity.type
_entity.pdbx_description
1 polymer ?
#
loop_
_entity_poly.entity_id
_entity_poly.type
_entity_poly.pdbx_seq_one_letter_code
_entity_poly.pdbx_strand_id
1 'polypeptide(L)'
;MAHQTDTVSKIPDCDAYFEAIQSRKKLPYSLQKSLTSAFAQIPVSSFPEVPGGKVIEIPADTLITDAVQILSKHNITAAPVINPEAGSSLDWKHRYLGILDYSAIILWVLENAELAALALTTGSATAAGVGAGAVGALGALALGTAGSAAVVGLTVAAVGAAVAGGMAAEKGVGKDAPTAADHLGEDFYKVLIEEEPFKSTKVESIVKTFRWAPFLPVGSDSSMLTVLLLLSKYRLRNVPVVEVGIPSVRNFITQSAIVKGLQQCKGRDWFDCISSRPLSDFGLPFMSYDEVISVRSDELILEAFKHMKDNRIGGLPVIEGPKRKIVGSVSIRDIRFLLLRPELFSSYRKLTVMDFLRTIASTSSDSGGAGVSLPVTCAPDASLGSIIDTLASRAVHRVYIVEGEDDEVIGVVTLRDVISCFIFEPPNLFDNYFGFAVKELQNHRDQSKVADE
;
A
#
# COMPACT_ATOMS: atom_id res chain seq x y z
N MET A 1 33.46 -4.42 -22.51
CA MET A 1 33.53 -3.91 -21.14
C MET A 1 32.39 -2.91 -20.97
N ALA A 2 31.22 -3.40 -20.56
CA ALA A 2 30.11 -2.57 -20.13
C ALA A 2 29.70 -3.12 -18.76
N HIS A 3 29.85 -2.29 -17.73
CA HIS A 3 29.40 -2.60 -16.38
C HIS A 3 27.87 -2.64 -16.38
N GLN A 4 27.32 -3.85 -16.34
CA GLN A 4 25.94 -4.07 -15.98
C GLN A 4 25.88 -3.98 -14.45
N THR A 5 25.40 -2.84 -13.95
CA THR A 5 25.11 -2.66 -12.54
C THR A 5 23.84 -3.44 -12.21
N ASP A 6 24.02 -4.70 -11.81
CA ASP A 6 22.98 -5.49 -11.17
C ASP A 6 22.68 -4.86 -9.81
N THR A 7 21.74 -3.92 -9.77
CA THR A 7 21.10 -3.50 -8.53
C THR A 7 20.12 -4.60 -8.11
N VAL A 8 20.66 -5.70 -7.60
CA VAL A 8 19.90 -6.71 -6.85
C VAL A 8 19.23 -5.98 -5.69
N SER A 9 17.90 -5.86 -5.75
CA SER A 9 17.10 -5.34 -4.64
C SER A 9 17.32 -6.24 -3.41
N LYS A 10 18.13 -5.76 -2.47
CA LYS A 10 18.41 -6.43 -1.19
C LYS A 10 17.17 -6.34 -0.31
N ILE A 11 16.20 -7.22 -0.54
CA ILE A 11 15.10 -7.42 0.40
C ILE A 11 15.68 -8.10 1.64
N PRO A 12 15.59 -7.49 2.84
CA PRO A 12 16.04 -8.15 4.05
C PRO A 12 15.09 -9.30 4.37
N ASP A 13 15.68 -10.47 4.60
CA ASP A 13 15.03 -11.60 5.26
C ASP A 13 14.28 -11.11 6.50
N CYS A 14 13.02 -11.52 6.66
CA CYS A 14 12.18 -11.13 7.79
C CYS A 14 12.82 -11.50 9.11
N ASP A 15 13.52 -12.64 9.15
CA ASP A 15 14.22 -13.12 10.33
C ASP A 15 15.41 -12.20 10.62
N ALA A 16 16.29 -11.96 9.63
CA ALA A 16 17.40 -11.02 9.77
C ALA A 16 16.96 -9.60 10.19
N TYR A 17 15.89 -9.06 9.60
CA TYR A 17 15.33 -7.76 9.96
C TYR A 17 14.82 -7.76 11.41
N PHE A 18 14.08 -8.79 11.81
CA PHE A 18 13.52 -8.86 13.14
C PHE A 18 14.60 -9.10 14.20
N GLU A 19 15.60 -9.93 13.94
CA GLU A 19 16.77 -10.11 14.83
C GLU A 19 17.58 -8.82 14.98
N ALA A 20 17.78 -8.07 13.90
CA ALA A 20 18.42 -6.75 13.96
C ALA A 20 17.63 -5.77 14.84
N ILE A 21 16.29 -5.83 14.80
CA ILE A 21 15.42 -5.07 15.70
C ILE A 21 15.58 -5.51 17.15
N GLN A 22 15.49 -6.82 17.41
CA GLN A 22 15.53 -7.36 18.78
C GLN A 22 16.88 -7.12 19.45
N SER A 23 17.99 -7.24 18.70
CA SER A 23 19.34 -6.99 19.22
C SER A 23 19.61 -5.55 19.64
N ARG A 24 18.85 -4.57 19.13
CA ARG A 24 18.96 -3.16 19.50
C ARG A 24 18.16 -2.79 20.74
N LYS A 25 17.22 -3.65 21.17
CA LYS A 25 16.41 -3.41 22.37
C LYS A 25 17.27 -3.55 23.63
N LYS A 26 17.21 -2.53 24.48
CA LYS A 26 17.92 -2.46 25.76
C LYS A 26 17.01 -2.82 26.96
N LEU A 27 15.83 -3.38 26.69
CA LEU A 27 14.90 -3.81 27.72
C LEU A 27 15.41 -5.05 28.47
N PRO A 28 15.17 -5.16 29.79
CA PRO A 28 15.49 -6.38 30.53
C PRO A 28 14.85 -7.62 29.90
N TYR A 29 15.64 -8.67 29.66
CA TYR A 29 15.15 -9.90 29.03
C TYR A 29 13.98 -10.54 29.79
N SER A 30 13.99 -10.46 31.12
CA SER A 30 12.88 -10.95 31.97
C SER A 30 11.56 -10.25 31.66
N LEU A 31 11.57 -8.93 31.47
CA LEU A 31 10.39 -8.15 31.11
C LEU A 31 9.87 -8.56 29.72
N GLN A 32 10.77 -8.67 28.73
CA GLN A 32 10.42 -9.12 27.38
C GLN A 32 9.80 -10.52 27.38
N LYS A 33 10.36 -11.44 28.19
CA LYS A 33 9.84 -12.80 28.41
C LYS A 33 8.44 -12.77 29.01
N SER A 34 8.24 -12.03 30.09
CA SER A 34 6.94 -11.92 30.76
C SER A 34 5.85 -11.36 29.84
N LEU A 35 6.14 -10.30 29.07
CA LEU A 35 5.18 -9.72 28.12
C LEU A 35 4.82 -10.71 27.02
N THR A 36 5.82 -11.34 26.42
CA THR A 36 5.61 -12.30 25.33
C THR A 36 4.80 -13.50 25.83
N SER A 37 5.11 -14.01 27.04
CA SER A 37 4.31 -15.06 27.68
C SER A 37 2.88 -14.61 27.99
N ALA A 38 2.67 -13.35 28.40
CA ALA A 38 1.32 -12.82 28.63
C ALA A 38 0.51 -12.76 27.33
N PHE A 39 1.06 -12.19 26.25
CA PHE A 39 0.40 -12.17 24.95
C PHE A 39 0.17 -13.58 24.39
N ALA A 40 1.03 -14.55 24.72
CA ALA A 40 0.84 -15.95 24.34
C ALA A 40 -0.46 -16.53 24.90
N GLN A 41 -0.90 -16.09 26.09
CA GLN A 41 -2.07 -16.61 26.80
C GLN A 41 -3.37 -15.86 26.48
N ILE A 42 -3.32 -14.74 25.76
CA ILE A 42 -4.53 -13.97 25.39
C ILE A 42 -5.08 -14.54 24.08
N PRO A 43 -6.30 -15.09 24.05
CA PRO A 43 -6.90 -15.57 22.81
C PRO A 43 -7.34 -14.39 21.93
N VAL A 44 -7.28 -14.58 20.61
CA VAL A 44 -7.67 -13.56 19.61
C VAL A 44 -9.13 -13.12 19.78
N SER A 45 -10.01 -14.02 20.23
CA SER A 45 -11.42 -13.72 20.55
C SER A 45 -11.61 -12.65 21.62
N SER A 46 -10.59 -12.34 22.43
CA SER A 46 -10.61 -11.25 23.41
C SER A 46 -10.49 -9.87 22.76
N PHE A 47 -10.02 -9.81 21.50
CA PHE A 47 -9.79 -8.56 20.80
C PHE A 47 -11.12 -7.97 20.30
N PRO A 48 -11.34 -6.64 20.41
CA PRO A 48 -12.58 -6.02 19.95
C PRO A 48 -12.91 -6.36 18.49
N GLU A 49 -14.19 -6.58 18.21
CA GLU A 49 -14.69 -6.82 16.86
C GLU A 49 -14.63 -5.54 16.01
N VAL A 50 -14.77 -5.71 14.69
CA VAL A 50 -14.84 -4.56 13.77
C VAL A 50 -16.03 -3.66 14.13
N PRO A 51 -15.92 -2.32 14.03
CA PRO A 51 -16.98 -1.41 14.48
C PRO A 51 -18.36 -1.63 13.85
N GLY A 52 -18.41 -2.18 12.63
CA GLY A 52 -19.65 -2.50 11.92
C GLY A 52 -20.24 -3.88 12.23
N GLY A 53 -19.65 -4.64 13.16
CA GLY A 53 -20.09 -6.00 13.56
C GLY A 53 -19.88 -7.09 12.50
N LYS A 54 -19.55 -6.73 11.27
CA LYS A 54 -19.23 -7.68 10.18
C LYS A 54 -18.09 -7.14 9.33
N VAL A 55 -17.19 -8.04 8.92
CA VAL A 55 -16.15 -7.73 7.94
C VAL A 55 -16.77 -7.60 6.56
N ILE A 56 -16.44 -6.53 5.86
CA ILE A 56 -16.85 -6.32 4.47
C ILE A 56 -15.90 -7.12 3.59
N GLU A 57 -16.47 -7.99 2.77
CA GLU A 57 -15.75 -8.89 1.87
C GLU A 57 -16.13 -8.55 0.43
N ILE A 58 -15.16 -8.61 -0.50
CA ILE A 58 -15.35 -8.23 -1.92
C ILE A 58 -15.28 -9.49 -2.79
N PRO A 59 -16.31 -9.83 -3.59
CA PRO A 59 -16.22 -10.93 -4.56
C PRO A 59 -15.14 -10.70 -5.61
N ALA A 60 -14.40 -11.74 -5.99
CA ALA A 60 -13.28 -11.62 -6.93
C ALA A 60 -13.70 -11.19 -8.34
N ASP A 61 -14.94 -11.45 -8.72
CA ASP A 61 -15.54 -11.06 -10.00
C ASP A 61 -16.08 -9.63 -10.03
N THR A 62 -16.01 -8.90 -8.91
CA THR A 62 -16.35 -7.48 -8.81
C THR A 62 -15.42 -6.64 -9.68
N LEU A 63 -15.96 -5.62 -10.34
CA LEU A 63 -15.16 -4.67 -11.11
C LEU A 63 -14.30 -3.80 -10.18
N ILE A 64 -13.15 -3.35 -10.65
CA ILE A 64 -12.25 -2.50 -9.84
C ILE A 64 -12.95 -1.22 -9.39
N THR A 65 -13.74 -0.62 -10.27
CA THR A 65 -14.51 0.61 -10.04
C THR A 65 -15.49 0.44 -8.87
N ASP A 66 -16.24 -0.66 -8.88
CA ASP A 66 -17.16 -1.02 -7.81
C ASP A 66 -16.41 -1.32 -6.51
N ALA A 67 -15.25 -1.98 -6.58
CA ALA A 67 -14.41 -2.25 -5.41
C ALA A 67 -13.91 -0.95 -4.76
N VAL A 68 -13.46 0.03 -5.54
CA VAL A 68 -13.09 1.38 -5.06
C VAL A 68 -14.26 2.06 -4.36
N GLN A 69 -15.46 1.95 -4.94
CA GLN A 69 -16.69 2.51 -4.36
C GLN A 69 -17.06 1.82 -3.04
N ILE A 70 -16.95 0.49 -2.97
CA ILE A 70 -17.21 -0.30 -1.74
C ILE A 70 -16.25 0.16 -0.63
N LEU A 71 -14.95 0.22 -0.90
CA LEU A 71 -13.95 0.65 0.08
C LEU A 71 -14.25 2.07 0.59
N SER A 72 -14.60 2.98 -0.32
CA SER A 72 -14.87 4.39 -0.01
C SER A 72 -16.14 4.56 0.82
N LYS A 73 -17.25 3.97 0.37
CA LYS A 73 -18.57 4.06 1.02
C LYS A 73 -18.55 3.55 2.46
N HIS A 74 -17.76 2.51 2.73
CA HIS A 74 -17.65 1.94 4.06
C HIS A 74 -16.47 2.51 4.88
N ASN A 75 -15.75 3.49 4.34
CA ASN A 75 -14.59 4.11 4.98
C ASN A 75 -13.53 3.10 5.45
N ILE A 76 -13.26 2.09 4.62
CA ILE A 76 -12.25 1.05 4.86
C ILE A 76 -11.12 1.15 3.84
N THR A 77 -9.92 0.74 4.23
CA THR A 77 -8.74 0.81 3.35
C THR A 77 -8.42 -0.52 2.67
N ALA A 78 -8.96 -1.62 3.19
CA ALA A 78 -8.71 -2.96 2.68
C ALA A 78 -9.87 -3.91 3.03
N ALA A 79 -10.04 -4.95 2.22
CA ALA A 79 -11.06 -5.98 2.41
C ALA A 79 -10.55 -7.36 1.94
N PRO A 80 -10.95 -8.46 2.61
CA PRO A 80 -10.79 -9.82 2.08
C PRO A 80 -11.49 -10.00 0.73
N VAL A 81 -10.87 -10.77 -0.15
CA VAL A 81 -11.44 -11.10 -1.47
C VAL A 81 -11.91 -12.53 -1.52
N ILE A 82 -13.20 -12.72 -1.79
CA ILE A 82 -13.87 -14.03 -1.84
C ILE A 82 -13.81 -14.60 -3.25
N ASN A 83 -13.47 -15.87 -3.36
CA ASN A 83 -13.65 -16.66 -4.57
C ASN A 83 -15.15 -16.97 -4.78
N PRO A 84 -15.81 -16.45 -5.84
CA PRO A 84 -17.22 -16.71 -6.11
C PRO A 84 -17.55 -18.20 -6.30
N GLU A 85 -16.58 -18.98 -6.80
CA GLU A 85 -16.74 -20.43 -7.03
C GLU A 85 -16.71 -21.25 -5.75
N ALA A 86 -16.32 -20.65 -4.61
CA ALA A 86 -16.21 -21.36 -3.34
C ALA A 86 -17.55 -21.66 -2.66
N GLY A 87 -18.66 -21.05 -3.09
CA GLY A 87 -19.99 -21.28 -2.51
C GLY A 87 -20.00 -21.16 -0.98
N SER A 88 -20.48 -22.20 -0.29
CA SER A 88 -20.49 -22.31 1.17
C SER A 88 -19.30 -23.10 1.75
N SER A 89 -18.20 -23.24 1.00
CA SER A 89 -17.01 -23.94 1.48
C SER A 89 -16.54 -23.38 2.83
N LEU A 90 -16.27 -24.30 3.75
CA LEU A 90 -15.70 -24.03 5.06
C LEU A 90 -14.17 -23.93 5.02
N ASP A 91 -13.54 -24.33 3.90
CA ASP A 91 -12.11 -24.18 3.71
C ASP A 91 -11.78 -22.75 3.28
N TRP A 92 -11.13 -22.02 4.17
CA TRP A 92 -10.73 -20.64 3.93
C TRP A 92 -9.73 -20.52 2.76
N LYS A 93 -8.92 -21.56 2.48
CA LYS A 93 -7.94 -21.53 1.38
C LYS A 93 -8.62 -21.48 0.02
N HIS A 94 -9.72 -22.21 -0.12
CA HIS A 94 -10.54 -22.19 -1.32
C HIS A 94 -11.40 -20.91 -1.39
N ARG A 95 -11.83 -20.41 -0.23
CA ARG A 95 -12.77 -19.28 -0.12
C ARG A 95 -12.13 -17.92 -0.35
N TYR A 96 -10.90 -17.69 0.10
CA TYR A 96 -10.28 -16.36 0.04
C TYR A 96 -9.05 -16.33 -0.87
N LEU A 97 -9.08 -15.46 -1.88
CA LEU A 97 -7.97 -15.31 -2.83
C LEU A 97 -6.86 -14.39 -2.31
N GLY A 98 -7.16 -13.53 -1.33
CA GLY A 98 -6.24 -12.49 -0.87
C GLY A 98 -6.96 -11.36 -0.15
N ILE A 99 -6.25 -10.23 -0.04
CA ILE A 99 -6.76 -8.97 0.49
C ILE A 99 -6.55 -7.90 -0.58
N LEU A 100 -7.59 -7.11 -0.85
CA LEU A 100 -7.53 -5.96 -1.74
C LEU A 100 -7.37 -4.69 -0.90
N ASP A 101 -6.48 -3.79 -1.31
CA ASP A 101 -6.37 -2.45 -0.74
C ASP A 101 -6.21 -1.38 -1.83
N TYR A 102 -6.39 -0.11 -1.48
CA TYR A 102 -6.25 1.01 -2.43
C TYR A 102 -4.88 1.04 -3.11
N SER A 103 -3.82 0.62 -2.40
CA SER A 103 -2.47 0.65 -2.95
C SER A 103 -2.31 -0.37 -4.08
N ALA A 104 -2.84 -1.58 -3.93
CA ALA A 104 -2.81 -2.59 -4.98
C ALA A 104 -3.60 -2.15 -6.22
N ILE A 105 -4.80 -1.58 -6.02
CA ILE A 105 -5.63 -1.07 -7.12
C ILE A 105 -4.88 -0.01 -7.92
N ILE A 106 -4.28 0.97 -7.25
CA ILE A 106 -3.79 2.15 -7.95
C ILE A 106 -2.41 1.92 -8.54
N LEU A 107 -1.57 1.10 -7.90
CA LEU A 107 -0.33 0.65 -8.53
C LEU A 107 -0.62 -0.15 -9.80
N TRP A 108 -1.64 -1.02 -9.79
CA TRP A 108 -2.11 -1.68 -11.01
C TRP A 108 -2.58 -0.66 -12.05
N VAL A 109 -3.34 0.36 -11.64
CA VAL A 109 -3.82 1.40 -12.57
C VAL A 109 -2.66 2.15 -13.24
N LEU A 110 -1.69 2.60 -12.45
CA LEU A 110 -0.55 3.36 -12.93
C LEU A 110 0.32 2.53 -13.88
N GLU A 111 0.57 1.27 -13.54
CA GLU A 111 1.38 0.37 -14.37
C GLU A 111 0.71 0.10 -15.72
N ASN A 112 -0.61 -0.12 -15.75
CA ASN A 112 -1.34 -0.30 -17.00
C ASN A 112 -1.40 0.99 -17.83
N ALA A 113 -1.48 2.17 -17.18
CA ALA A 113 -1.43 3.45 -17.88
C ALA A 113 -0.05 3.71 -18.52
N GLU A 114 1.05 3.32 -17.86
CA GLU A 114 2.40 3.40 -18.42
C GLU A 114 2.57 2.45 -19.60
N LEU A 115 2.11 1.20 -19.49
CA LEU A 115 2.13 0.23 -20.60
C LEU A 115 1.32 0.71 -21.81
N ALA A 116 0.13 1.29 -21.57
CA ALA A 116 -0.68 1.86 -22.64
C ALA A 116 0.02 3.04 -23.33
N ALA A 117 0.68 3.91 -22.57
CA ALA A 117 1.46 5.02 -23.13
C ALA A 117 2.66 4.52 -23.95
N LEU A 118 3.39 3.51 -23.47
CA LEU A 118 4.49 2.89 -24.20
C LEU A 118 4.01 2.24 -25.50
N ALA A 119 2.89 1.51 -25.49
CA ALA A 119 2.31 0.92 -26.69
C ALA A 119 1.96 1.99 -27.76
N LEU A 120 1.40 3.13 -27.34
CA LEU A 120 1.12 4.26 -28.22
C LEU A 120 2.40 4.84 -28.85
N THR A 121 3.47 5.04 -28.06
CA THR A 121 4.74 5.57 -28.58
C THR A 121 5.40 4.59 -29.56
N THR A 122 5.38 3.29 -29.27
CA THR A 122 5.98 2.25 -30.12
C THR A 122 5.18 2.05 -31.41
N GLY A 123 3.84 2.10 -31.35
CA GLY A 123 2.97 2.07 -32.52
C GLY A 123 3.04 3.34 -33.38
N SER A 124 3.32 4.50 -32.78
CA SER A 124 3.54 5.73 -33.53
C SER A 124 4.87 5.73 -34.28
N ALA A 125 5.90 5.09 -33.74
CA ALA A 125 7.20 4.95 -34.41
C ALA A 125 7.12 4.04 -35.65
N THR A 126 6.29 2.99 -35.63
CA THR A 126 6.05 2.14 -36.80
C THR A 126 5.18 2.83 -37.86
N ALA A 127 4.25 3.71 -37.45
CA ALA A 127 3.47 4.53 -38.39
C ALA A 127 4.30 5.67 -39.04
N ALA A 128 5.23 6.29 -38.29
CA ALA A 128 6.09 7.36 -38.80
C ALA A 128 7.17 6.87 -39.79
N GLY A 129 7.49 5.56 -39.80
CA GLY A 129 8.38 4.93 -40.77
C GLY A 129 7.73 4.61 -42.13
N VAL A 130 6.40 4.70 -42.24
CA VAL A 130 5.67 4.47 -43.50
C VAL A 130 5.36 5.84 -44.10
N GLY A 131 6.21 6.27 -45.04
CA GLY A 131 6.09 7.56 -45.71
C GLY A 131 4.68 7.83 -46.27
N ALA A 132 4.30 9.11 -46.23
CA ALA A 132 3.05 9.64 -46.75
C ALA A 132 2.85 9.27 -48.23
N GLY A 133 2.18 8.15 -48.48
CA GLY A 133 2.04 7.63 -49.83
C GLY A 133 1.38 6.26 -49.95
N ALA A 134 0.36 5.97 -49.13
CA ALA A 134 -0.60 4.89 -49.40
C ALA A 134 -1.85 5.09 -48.54
N VAL A 135 -2.76 5.92 -49.03
CA VAL A 135 -4.15 5.92 -48.54
C VAL A 135 -4.79 4.64 -49.07
N GLY A 136 -4.86 3.60 -48.24
CA GLY A 136 -5.61 2.39 -48.58
C GLY A 136 -5.02 1.10 -48.01
N ALA A 137 -5.84 0.41 -47.19
CA ALA A 137 -5.70 -0.98 -46.75
C ALA A 137 -4.65 -1.29 -45.66
N LEU A 138 -5.08 -1.15 -44.40
CA LEU A 138 -4.70 -2.05 -43.30
C LEU A 138 -5.91 -2.21 -42.37
N GLY A 139 -6.97 -2.75 -42.95
CA GLY A 139 -8.05 -3.41 -42.22
C GLY A 139 -7.80 -4.91 -42.24
N ALA A 140 -7.97 -5.55 -41.08
CA ALA A 140 -7.99 -6.99 -40.85
C ALA A 140 -6.69 -7.77 -41.14
N LEU A 141 -6.01 -8.18 -40.07
CA LEU A 141 -5.31 -9.47 -40.04
C LEU A 141 -5.80 -10.27 -38.85
N ALA A 142 -6.96 -10.89 -39.03
CA ALA A 142 -7.32 -12.12 -38.35
C ALA A 142 -6.64 -13.27 -39.10
N LEU A 143 -5.67 -13.94 -38.48
CA LEU A 143 -5.24 -15.28 -38.85
C LEU A 143 -5.15 -16.10 -37.56
N GLY A 144 -6.20 -16.87 -37.28
CA GLY A 144 -6.16 -17.90 -36.26
C GLY A 144 -5.57 -19.19 -36.81
N THR A 145 -4.96 -20.00 -35.95
CA THR A 145 -5.19 -21.46 -35.91
C THR A 145 -4.86 -22.01 -34.50
N ALA A 146 -5.87 -22.66 -33.91
CA ALA A 146 -5.87 -23.69 -32.86
C ALA A 146 -4.85 -23.63 -31.68
N GLY A 147 -5.39 -23.29 -30.49
CA GLY A 147 -4.78 -23.52 -29.18
C GLY A 147 -5.29 -22.52 -28.14
N SER A 148 -6.02 -22.97 -27.12
CA SER A 148 -6.71 -22.13 -26.14
C SER A 148 -5.76 -21.24 -25.31
N ALA A 149 -5.62 -19.96 -25.68
CA ALA A 149 -5.24 -18.85 -24.81
C ALA A 149 -5.31 -17.52 -25.60
N ALA A 150 -6.52 -17.07 -25.94
CA ALA A 150 -6.71 -15.74 -26.52
C ALA A 150 -6.75 -14.71 -25.39
N VAL A 151 -5.58 -14.21 -24.97
CA VAL A 151 -5.49 -12.90 -24.32
C VAL A 151 -5.78 -11.89 -25.42
N VAL A 152 -7.00 -11.35 -25.43
CA VAL A 152 -7.44 -10.32 -26.38
C VAL A 152 -6.62 -9.06 -26.09
N GLY A 153 -5.56 -8.88 -26.85
CA GLY A 153 -4.70 -7.70 -26.81
C GLY A 153 -5.37 -6.47 -27.42
N LEU A 154 -5.34 -5.38 -26.66
CA LEU A 154 -5.45 -3.97 -27.02
C LEU A 154 -6.15 -3.63 -28.36
N THR A 155 -7.40 -3.18 -28.30
CA THR A 155 -7.97 -2.34 -29.37
C THR A 155 -7.56 -0.88 -29.17
N VAL A 156 -6.36 -0.55 -29.64
CA VAL A 156 -5.75 0.80 -29.73
C VAL A 156 -6.62 1.81 -30.52
N ALA A 157 -7.66 1.36 -31.22
CA ALA A 157 -8.49 2.20 -32.08
C ALA A 157 -9.48 3.12 -31.32
N ALA A 158 -9.93 2.75 -30.11
CA ALA A 158 -10.97 3.52 -29.40
C ALA A 158 -10.41 4.81 -28.76
N VAL A 159 -9.27 4.71 -28.08
CA VAL A 159 -8.59 5.86 -27.46
C VAL A 159 -8.09 6.86 -28.52
N GLY A 160 -7.59 6.36 -29.66
CA GLY A 160 -7.18 7.21 -30.78
C GLY A 160 -8.35 7.97 -31.44
N ALA A 161 -9.54 7.35 -31.50
CA ALA A 161 -10.74 7.98 -32.05
C ALA A 161 -11.37 9.00 -31.08
N ALA A 162 -11.29 8.79 -29.76
CA ALA A 162 -11.73 9.78 -28.77
C ALA A 162 -10.85 11.04 -28.79
N VAL A 163 -9.53 10.87 -28.98
CA VAL A 163 -8.57 11.98 -29.07
C VAL A 163 -8.65 12.70 -30.43
N ALA A 164 -8.96 11.99 -31.51
CA ALA A 164 -9.12 12.60 -32.85
C ALA A 164 -10.52 13.18 -33.12
N GLY A 165 -11.57 12.63 -32.51
CA GLY A 165 -12.96 13.01 -32.73
C GLY A 165 -13.34 14.39 -32.16
N GLY A 166 -12.60 14.88 -31.17
CA GLY A 166 -12.75 16.24 -30.65
C GLY A 166 -12.09 17.33 -31.51
N MET A 167 -11.23 16.96 -32.46
CA MET A 167 -10.45 17.91 -33.29
C MET A 167 -11.10 18.28 -34.63
N ALA A 168 -12.37 17.91 -34.85
CA ALA A 168 -13.09 18.24 -36.08
C ALA A 168 -14.13 19.36 -35.90
N ALA A 169 -13.91 20.31 -34.97
CA ALA A 169 -14.69 21.55 -34.92
C ALA A 169 -13.98 22.66 -34.13
N GLU A 170 -12.80 23.10 -34.57
CA GLU A 170 -12.50 24.51 -34.83
C GLU A 170 -11.02 24.69 -35.23
N LYS A 171 -10.81 25.60 -36.17
CA LYS A 171 -9.51 25.87 -36.81
C LYS A 171 -8.48 26.43 -35.83
N GLY A 172 -7.28 25.87 -35.87
CA GLY A 172 -6.05 26.66 -35.81
C GLY A 172 -5.06 26.30 -34.72
N VAL A 173 -3.80 26.14 -35.16
CA VAL A 173 -2.55 26.09 -34.38
C VAL A 173 -2.25 24.74 -33.73
N GLY A 174 -1.25 24.06 -34.30
CA GLY A 174 -0.64 22.87 -33.73
C GLY A 174 -0.06 23.14 -32.36
N LYS A 175 -0.51 22.35 -31.37
CA LYS A 175 0.14 22.17 -30.09
C LYS A 175 0.07 20.69 -29.71
N ASP A 176 1.17 20.22 -29.17
CA ASP A 176 1.56 18.83 -29.01
C ASP A 176 0.48 17.95 -28.34
N ALA A 177 0.37 16.70 -28.78
CA ALA A 177 -0.55 15.68 -28.26
C ALA A 177 -0.57 15.52 -26.71
N PRO A 178 0.52 15.75 -25.95
CA PRO A 178 0.48 15.75 -24.48
C PRO A 178 -0.34 16.91 -23.89
N THR A 179 -0.46 18.04 -24.60
CA THR A 179 -1.17 19.25 -24.16
C THR A 179 -2.69 19.11 -24.35
N ALA A 180 -3.12 18.33 -25.35
CA ALA A 180 -4.54 18.07 -25.61
C ALA A 180 -5.18 17.17 -24.52
N ALA A 181 -4.40 16.25 -23.94
CA ALA A 181 -4.84 15.41 -22.82
C ALA A 181 -5.03 16.20 -21.51
N ASP A 182 -4.25 17.27 -21.31
CA ASP A 182 -4.33 18.14 -20.12
C ASP A 182 -5.64 18.96 -20.04
N HIS A 183 -6.37 19.13 -21.17
CA HIS A 183 -7.58 19.96 -21.26
C HIS A 183 -8.91 19.22 -21.02
N LEU A 184 -8.88 17.89 -20.84
CA LEU A 184 -10.08 17.05 -20.78
C LEU A 184 -10.44 16.60 -19.35
N GLY A 185 -10.05 17.35 -18.32
CA GLY A 185 -9.84 16.79 -16.98
C GLY A 185 -10.96 15.93 -16.36
N GLU A 186 -12.23 16.34 -16.44
CA GLU A 186 -13.37 15.53 -15.97
C GLU A 186 -13.75 14.41 -16.95
N ASP A 187 -13.64 14.67 -18.25
CA ASP A 187 -13.98 13.73 -19.31
C ASP A 187 -12.95 12.60 -19.40
N PHE A 188 -11.67 12.87 -19.18
CA PHE A 188 -10.58 11.90 -19.27
C PHE A 188 -10.62 10.86 -18.13
N TYR A 189 -11.06 11.23 -16.93
CA TYR A 189 -11.18 10.28 -15.81
C TYR A 189 -12.39 9.34 -16.00
N LYS A 190 -13.53 9.89 -16.42
CA LYS A 190 -14.68 9.07 -16.85
C LYS A 190 -14.30 8.16 -18.00
N VAL A 191 -13.63 8.70 -19.02
CA VAL A 191 -13.11 7.93 -20.14
C VAL A 191 -12.14 6.85 -19.65
N LEU A 192 -11.14 7.14 -18.81
CA LEU A 192 -10.20 6.09 -18.37
C LEU A 192 -10.89 4.96 -17.60
N ILE A 193 -11.87 5.27 -16.75
CA ILE A 193 -12.68 4.27 -16.04
C ILE A 193 -13.62 3.49 -16.99
N GLU A 194 -14.08 4.14 -18.05
CA GLU A 194 -14.94 3.57 -19.08
C GLU A 194 -14.17 2.90 -20.24
N GLU A 195 -12.85 3.05 -20.27
CA GLU A 195 -11.94 2.49 -21.27
C GLU A 195 -11.35 1.16 -20.81
N GLU A 196 -10.95 0.36 -21.78
CA GLU A 196 -10.25 -0.90 -21.52
C GLU A 196 -8.78 -0.63 -21.15
N PRO A 197 -8.20 -1.36 -20.18
CA PRO A 197 -8.77 -2.53 -19.49
C PRO A 197 -9.58 -2.19 -18.23
N PHE A 198 -9.66 -0.92 -17.82
CA PHE A 198 -10.20 -0.51 -16.52
C PHE A 198 -11.66 -0.85 -16.31
N LYS A 199 -12.48 -0.69 -17.35
CA LYS A 199 -13.91 -0.99 -17.32
C LYS A 199 -14.22 -2.47 -17.07
N SER A 200 -13.42 -3.37 -17.63
CA SER A 200 -13.70 -4.82 -17.59
C SER A 200 -12.87 -5.58 -16.58
N THR A 201 -11.82 -4.97 -16.02
CA THR A 201 -10.92 -5.66 -15.12
C THR A 201 -11.61 -5.95 -13.79
N LYS A 202 -11.50 -7.21 -13.38
CA LYS A 202 -12.03 -7.74 -12.13
C LYS A 202 -10.97 -7.72 -11.04
N VAL A 203 -11.42 -7.67 -9.80
CA VAL A 203 -10.57 -7.71 -8.60
C VAL A 203 -9.60 -8.89 -8.60
N GLU A 204 -10.03 -10.05 -9.11
CA GLU A 204 -9.19 -11.25 -9.24
C GLU A 204 -7.85 -10.98 -9.95
N SER A 205 -7.85 -10.16 -11.01
CA SER A 205 -6.65 -9.83 -11.78
C SER A 205 -5.64 -9.05 -10.94
N ILE A 206 -6.09 -8.13 -10.08
CA ILE A 206 -5.20 -7.40 -9.17
C ILE A 206 -4.68 -8.33 -8.08
N VAL A 207 -5.58 -9.10 -7.46
CA VAL A 207 -5.25 -9.93 -6.29
C VAL A 207 -4.31 -11.06 -6.64
N LYS A 208 -4.24 -11.50 -7.90
CA LYS A 208 -3.22 -12.46 -8.35
C LYS A 208 -1.88 -11.81 -8.66
N THR A 209 -1.88 -10.60 -9.22
CA THR A 209 -0.67 -9.92 -9.72
C THR A 209 0.05 -9.07 -8.66
N PHE A 210 -0.70 -8.32 -7.83
CA PHE A 210 -0.17 -7.37 -6.84
C PHE A 210 -0.31 -7.88 -5.40
N ARG A 211 0.09 -9.13 -5.14
CA ARG A 211 0.03 -9.74 -3.80
C ARG A 211 1.11 -9.18 -2.88
N TRP A 212 0.74 -8.29 -1.96
CA TRP A 212 1.62 -7.91 -0.85
C TRP A 212 1.87 -9.11 0.10
N ALA A 213 0.89 -10.00 0.25
CA ALA A 213 0.97 -11.26 1.00
C ALA A 213 -0.21 -12.21 0.65
N PRO A 214 -0.08 -13.54 0.84
CA PRO A 214 -1.19 -14.48 0.80
C PRO A 214 -2.23 -14.17 1.90
N PHE A 215 -3.46 -14.65 1.69
CA PHE A 215 -4.49 -14.61 2.73
C PHE A 215 -4.09 -15.57 3.85
N LEU A 216 -3.69 -15.02 5.00
CA LEU A 216 -3.26 -15.81 6.17
C LEU A 216 -4.14 -15.50 7.38
N PRO A 217 -5.19 -16.29 7.62
CA PRO A 217 -6.06 -16.07 8.77
C PRO A 217 -5.51 -16.72 10.04
N VAL A 218 -6.02 -16.28 11.18
CA VAL A 218 -5.86 -16.95 12.49
C VAL A 218 -7.21 -17.41 13.02
N GLY A 219 -7.20 -18.45 13.86
CA GLY A 219 -8.39 -18.90 14.57
C GLY A 219 -8.76 -17.96 15.73
N SER A 220 -10.03 -17.97 16.14
CA SER A 220 -10.50 -17.17 17.28
C SER A 220 -9.87 -17.60 18.62
N ASP A 221 -9.43 -18.86 18.71
CA ASP A 221 -8.71 -19.47 19.82
C ASP A 221 -7.18 -19.31 19.72
N SER A 222 -6.68 -18.79 18.60
CA SER A 222 -5.25 -18.53 18.41
C SER A 222 -4.75 -17.49 19.42
N SER A 223 -3.44 -17.46 19.60
CA SER A 223 -2.80 -16.52 20.52
C SER A 223 -2.68 -15.12 19.91
N MET A 224 -2.87 -14.07 20.71
CA MET A 224 -2.56 -12.70 20.31
C MET A 224 -1.08 -12.51 19.99
N LEU A 225 -0.17 -13.30 20.59
CA LEU A 225 1.24 -13.28 20.21
C LEU A 225 1.42 -13.58 18.71
N THR A 226 0.67 -14.55 18.16
CA THR A 226 0.69 -14.86 16.73
C THR A 226 0.30 -13.64 15.89
N VAL A 227 -0.78 -12.96 16.26
CA VAL A 227 -1.24 -11.75 15.55
C VAL A 227 -0.17 -10.65 15.58
N LEU A 228 0.44 -10.42 16.74
CA LEU A 228 1.49 -9.41 16.89
C LEU A 228 2.73 -9.75 16.05
N LEU A 229 3.13 -11.02 15.97
CA LEU A 229 4.26 -11.46 15.13
C LEU A 229 3.93 -11.34 13.63
N LEU A 230 2.71 -11.70 13.22
CA LEU A 230 2.25 -11.53 11.84
C LEU A 230 2.29 -10.06 11.40
N LEU A 231 1.82 -9.15 12.26
CA LEU A 231 1.79 -7.71 11.99
C LEU A 231 3.17 -7.04 12.07
N SER A 232 4.06 -7.54 12.93
CA SER A 232 5.43 -7.04 13.13
C SER A 232 6.45 -7.75 12.25
N LYS A 233 6.99 -8.88 12.71
CA LYS A 233 8.03 -9.69 12.06
C LYS A 233 7.70 -10.00 10.61
N TYR A 234 6.52 -10.56 10.34
CA TYR A 234 6.13 -10.99 8.98
C TYR A 234 5.58 -9.86 8.10
N ARG A 235 5.51 -8.65 8.67
CA ARG A 235 5.18 -7.40 7.97
C ARG A 235 3.77 -7.37 7.37
N LEU A 236 2.84 -8.21 7.83
CA LEU A 236 1.44 -8.11 7.42
C LEU A 236 0.83 -6.78 7.91
N ARG A 237 -0.10 -6.23 7.11
CA ARG A 237 -0.80 -4.98 7.45
C ARG A 237 -2.07 -5.22 8.27
N ASN A 238 -2.64 -6.40 8.10
CA ASN A 238 -3.86 -6.85 8.74
C ASN A 238 -3.83 -8.38 8.85
N VAL A 239 -4.64 -8.91 9.77
CA VAL A 239 -4.78 -10.34 10.05
C VAL A 239 -6.28 -10.66 10.10
N PRO A 240 -6.81 -11.42 9.13
CA PRO A 240 -8.16 -11.96 9.18
C PRO A 240 -8.29 -12.97 10.33
N VAL A 241 -9.45 -12.97 10.99
CA VAL A 241 -9.80 -13.94 12.03
C VAL A 241 -10.97 -14.77 11.53
N VAL A 242 -10.79 -16.08 11.52
CA VAL A 242 -11.78 -17.06 11.09
C VAL A 242 -12.21 -17.94 12.25
N GLU A 243 -13.35 -18.61 12.09
CA GLU A 243 -13.87 -19.55 13.05
C GLU A 243 -14.30 -20.83 12.34
N VAL A 244 -14.02 -21.97 12.97
CA VAL A 244 -14.34 -23.28 12.39
C VAL A 244 -15.86 -23.40 12.25
N GLY A 245 -16.32 -23.77 11.06
CA GLY A 245 -17.75 -23.92 10.77
C GLY A 245 -18.47 -22.63 10.39
N ILE A 246 -17.80 -21.47 10.42
CA ILE A 246 -18.37 -20.19 9.98
C ILE A 246 -17.76 -19.81 8.63
N PRO A 247 -18.53 -19.79 7.52
CA PRO A 247 -18.03 -19.46 6.19
C PRO A 247 -17.91 -17.93 5.98
N SER A 248 -17.29 -17.22 6.91
CA SER A 248 -17.03 -15.78 6.80
C SER A 248 -15.89 -15.35 7.71
N VAL A 249 -15.21 -14.25 7.37
CA VAL A 249 -14.24 -13.63 8.28
C VAL A 249 -14.99 -13.00 9.45
N ARG A 250 -14.69 -13.45 10.67
CA ARG A 250 -15.30 -12.94 11.91
C ARG A 250 -14.75 -11.56 12.28
N ASN A 251 -13.44 -11.39 12.19
CA ASN A 251 -12.77 -10.14 12.56
C ASN A 251 -11.59 -9.82 11.63
N PHE A 252 -11.17 -8.56 11.58
CA PHE A 252 -10.10 -8.10 10.70
C PHE A 252 -9.16 -7.15 11.46
N ILE A 253 -8.12 -7.72 12.06
CA ILE A 253 -7.24 -7.00 12.99
C ILE A 253 -6.17 -6.22 12.22
N THR A 254 -6.07 -4.92 12.45
CA THR A 254 -5.08 -4.04 11.80
C THR A 254 -4.01 -3.59 12.79
N GLN A 255 -2.85 -3.13 12.28
CA GLN A 255 -1.80 -2.55 13.13
C GLN A 255 -2.31 -1.36 13.96
N SER A 256 -3.14 -0.49 13.36
CA SER A 256 -3.72 0.67 14.04
C SER A 256 -4.66 0.25 15.18
N ALA A 257 -5.42 -0.84 15.00
CA ALA A 257 -6.27 -1.38 16.05
C ALA A 257 -5.45 -1.90 17.24
N ILE A 258 -4.33 -2.60 16.98
CA ILE A 258 -3.41 -3.05 18.06
C ILE A 258 -2.88 -1.85 18.85
N VAL A 259 -2.36 -0.82 18.17
CA VAL A 259 -1.78 0.36 18.83
C VAL A 259 -2.85 1.14 19.62
N LYS A 260 -4.09 1.21 19.11
CA LYS A 260 -5.23 1.75 19.86
C LYS A 260 -5.57 0.92 21.11
N GLY A 261 -5.53 -0.42 21.01
CA GLY A 261 -5.70 -1.30 22.16
C GLY A 261 -4.59 -1.14 23.20
N LEU A 262 -3.34 -0.95 22.76
CA LEU A 262 -2.22 -0.62 23.64
C LEU A 262 -2.44 0.72 24.35
N GLN A 263 -2.87 1.76 23.65
CA GLN A 263 -3.22 3.07 24.24
C GLN A 263 -4.26 2.93 25.37
N GLN A 264 -5.25 2.06 25.19
CA GLN A 264 -6.29 1.78 26.21
C GLN A 264 -5.76 1.06 27.45
N CYS A 265 -4.52 0.58 27.44
CA CYS A 265 -3.87 -0.03 28.60
C CYS A 265 -3.21 1.00 29.53
N LYS A 266 -3.29 2.31 29.23
CA LYS A 266 -2.82 3.39 30.10
C LYS A 266 -3.36 3.26 31.52
N GLY A 267 -2.50 3.39 32.52
CA GLY A 267 -2.85 3.20 33.93
C GLY A 267 -2.67 1.76 34.42
N ARG A 268 -2.22 0.83 33.56
CA ARG A 268 -1.79 -0.51 33.98
C ARG A 268 -0.30 -0.50 34.23
N ASP A 269 0.13 -1.01 35.37
CA ASP A 269 1.55 -1.02 35.79
C ASP A 269 2.51 -1.55 34.71
N TRP A 270 2.15 -2.66 34.05
CA TRP A 270 2.99 -3.25 33.00
C TRP A 270 3.11 -2.33 31.78
N PHE A 271 2.04 -1.64 31.41
CA PHE A 271 2.01 -0.76 30.25
C PHE A 271 2.77 0.53 30.57
N ASP A 272 2.45 1.15 31.70
CA ASP A 272 3.06 2.41 32.14
C ASP A 272 4.59 2.25 32.35
N CYS A 273 5.05 1.09 32.84
CA CYS A 273 6.46 0.75 32.97
C CYS A 273 7.22 0.71 31.63
N ILE A 274 6.55 0.30 30.54
CA ILE A 274 7.15 0.22 29.21
C ILE A 274 6.98 1.54 28.47
N SER A 275 5.79 2.11 28.50
CA SER A 275 5.45 3.33 27.76
C SER A 275 6.19 4.56 28.26
N SER A 276 6.63 4.59 29.53
CA SER A 276 7.43 5.70 30.08
C SER A 276 8.88 5.72 29.60
N ARG A 277 9.38 4.65 28.99
CA ARG A 277 10.77 4.56 28.53
C ARG A 277 11.00 5.36 27.25
N PRO A 278 12.21 5.95 27.07
CA PRO A 278 12.57 6.66 25.86
C PRO A 278 12.67 5.72 24.66
N LEU A 279 12.50 6.23 23.45
CA LEU A 279 12.63 5.47 22.21
C LEU A 279 13.98 4.73 22.08
N SER A 280 15.04 5.33 22.60
CA SER A 280 16.40 4.78 22.60
C SER A 280 16.56 3.48 23.41
N ASP A 281 15.68 3.22 24.40
CA ASP A 281 15.64 1.95 25.13
C ASP A 281 15.14 0.79 24.25
N PHE A 282 14.37 1.10 23.21
CA PHE A 282 13.83 0.12 22.27
C PHE A 282 14.70 0.01 21.01
N GLY A 283 15.74 0.82 20.88
CA GLY A 283 16.54 0.92 19.66
C GLY A 283 15.81 1.63 18.52
N LEU A 284 14.81 2.46 18.83
CA LEU A 284 14.07 3.26 17.87
C LEU A 284 14.77 4.60 17.58
N PRO A 285 14.72 5.10 16.34
CA PRO A 285 14.18 4.45 15.15
C PRO A 285 15.09 3.28 14.69
N PHE A 286 14.51 2.22 14.11
CA PHE A 286 15.31 1.08 13.66
C PHE A 286 16.16 1.35 12.43
N MET A 287 15.79 2.36 11.65
CA MET A 287 16.57 2.81 10.51
C MET A 287 17.50 3.95 10.89
N SER A 288 18.66 4.00 10.25
CA SER A 288 19.60 5.10 10.36
C SER A 288 19.15 6.30 9.52
N TYR A 289 19.79 7.45 9.77
CA TYR A 289 19.55 8.71 9.08
C TYR A 289 19.58 8.57 7.54
N ASP A 290 20.61 7.91 7.00
CA ASP A 290 20.80 7.75 5.55
C ASP A 290 19.81 6.76 4.91
N GLU A 291 19.18 5.91 5.72
CA GLU A 291 18.17 4.96 5.26
C GLU A 291 16.78 5.60 5.16
N VAL A 292 16.60 6.84 5.65
CA VAL A 292 15.31 7.56 5.59
C VAL A 292 15.02 8.00 4.17
N ILE A 293 14.22 7.17 3.50
CA ILE A 293 13.66 7.47 2.19
C ILE A 293 12.67 8.62 2.33
N SER A 294 12.95 9.70 1.61
CA SER A 294 12.22 10.97 1.60
C SER A 294 11.95 11.39 0.16
N VAL A 295 11.00 12.30 -0.03
CA VAL A 295 10.73 12.92 -1.34
C VAL A 295 10.81 14.44 -1.20
N ARG A 296 11.32 15.15 -2.20
CA ARG A 296 11.31 16.61 -2.17
C ARG A 296 9.92 17.19 -2.44
N SER A 297 9.71 18.41 -1.96
CA SER A 297 8.47 19.17 -2.19
C SER A 297 8.12 19.38 -3.67
N ASP A 298 9.13 19.53 -4.52
CA ASP A 298 9.02 19.85 -5.95
C ASP A 298 9.11 18.64 -6.88
N GLU A 299 9.40 17.46 -6.34
CA GLU A 299 9.33 16.20 -7.08
C GLU A 299 7.89 15.84 -7.44
N LEU A 300 7.73 14.96 -8.43
CA LEU A 300 6.41 14.49 -8.88
C LEU A 300 5.82 13.52 -7.85
N ILE A 301 4.50 13.61 -7.65
CA ILE A 301 3.78 12.71 -6.73
C ILE A 301 3.90 11.23 -7.15
N LEU A 302 4.04 10.96 -8.45
CA LEU A 302 4.27 9.62 -8.97
C LEU A 302 5.60 9.02 -8.47
N GLU A 303 6.67 9.81 -8.41
CA GLU A 303 7.97 9.35 -7.87
C GLU A 303 7.83 9.00 -6.39
N ALA A 304 7.04 9.75 -5.62
CA ALA A 304 6.73 9.40 -4.24
C ALA A 304 6.04 8.02 -4.14
N PHE A 305 5.04 7.73 -4.98
CA PHE A 305 4.36 6.42 -4.97
C PHE A 305 5.25 5.30 -5.50
N LYS A 306 6.11 5.57 -6.48
CA LYS A 306 7.12 4.63 -6.96
C LYS A 306 8.12 4.27 -5.88
N HIS A 307 8.67 5.27 -5.17
CA HIS A 307 9.50 5.02 -3.99
C HIS A 307 8.80 4.17 -2.94
N MET A 308 7.50 4.35 -2.71
CA MET A 308 6.73 3.49 -1.81
C MET A 308 6.60 2.04 -2.29
N LYS A 309 6.36 1.84 -3.59
CA LYS A 309 6.28 0.51 -4.23
C LYS A 309 7.62 -0.20 -4.13
N ASP A 310 8.68 0.43 -4.65
CA ASP A 310 10.01 -0.16 -4.81
C ASP A 310 10.63 -0.52 -3.46
N ASN A 311 10.44 0.35 -2.45
CA ASN A 311 10.98 0.13 -1.11
C ASN A 311 10.00 -0.59 -0.17
N ARG A 312 8.79 -0.93 -0.65
CA ARG A 312 7.73 -1.62 0.12
C ARG A 312 7.40 -0.90 1.43
N ILE A 313 7.29 0.42 1.38
CA ILE A 313 6.97 1.29 2.52
C ILE A 313 5.60 1.95 2.33
N GLY A 314 4.93 2.28 3.44
CA GLY A 314 3.59 2.87 3.40
C GLY A 314 3.57 4.38 3.17
N GLY A 315 4.74 5.02 3.08
CA GLY A 315 4.91 6.41 2.70
C GLY A 315 6.09 7.13 3.32
N LEU A 316 6.15 8.42 3.04
CA LEU A 316 7.40 9.20 2.95
C LEU A 316 7.25 10.57 3.64
N PRO A 317 8.29 11.04 4.33
CA PRO A 317 8.40 12.45 4.69
C PRO A 317 8.65 13.27 3.42
N VAL A 318 7.98 14.41 3.33
CA VAL A 318 8.24 15.42 2.30
C VAL A 318 9.21 16.43 2.89
N ILE A 319 10.34 16.61 2.23
CA ILE A 319 11.44 17.45 2.71
C ILE A 319 11.71 18.63 1.79
N GLU A 320 12.31 19.68 2.35
CA GLU A 320 12.74 20.86 1.63
C GLU A 320 14.18 21.25 2.00
N GLY A 321 14.93 21.70 1.00
CA GLY A 321 16.30 22.18 1.16
C GLY A 321 17.33 21.10 1.50
N PRO A 322 18.61 21.49 1.64
CA PRO A 322 19.70 20.54 1.90
C PRO A 322 19.68 19.98 3.32
N LYS A 323 19.04 20.66 4.27
CA LYS A 323 18.92 20.25 5.68
C LYS A 323 17.78 19.25 5.94
N ARG A 324 17.15 18.72 4.88
CA ARG A 324 16.04 17.74 4.97
C ARG A 324 14.93 18.17 5.94
N LYS A 325 14.60 19.46 5.94
CA LYS A 325 13.52 20.02 6.77
C LYS A 325 12.20 19.39 6.36
N ILE A 326 11.45 18.85 7.31
CA ILE A 326 10.14 18.27 7.00
C ILE A 326 9.10 19.35 6.75
N VAL A 327 8.40 19.25 5.62
CA VAL A 327 7.34 20.19 5.21
C VAL A 327 6.00 19.49 4.96
N GLY A 328 5.98 18.15 4.95
CA GLY A 328 4.77 17.37 4.75
C GLY A 328 4.99 15.87 4.88
N SER A 329 3.96 15.10 4.57
CA SER A 329 4.01 13.64 4.57
C SER A 329 3.04 13.08 3.55
N VAL A 330 3.48 12.12 2.74
CA VAL A 330 2.62 11.38 1.81
C VAL A 330 2.46 9.95 2.28
N SER A 331 1.23 9.45 2.32
CA SER A 331 0.91 8.04 2.54
C SER A 331 0.54 7.37 1.24
N ILE A 332 0.83 6.07 1.12
CA ILE A 332 0.30 5.25 0.03
C ILE A 332 -1.24 5.24 0.02
N ARG A 333 -1.90 5.57 1.12
CA ARG A 333 -3.37 5.74 1.14
C ARG A 333 -3.83 6.98 0.41
N ASP A 334 -2.97 8.00 0.27
CA ASP A 334 -3.33 9.25 -0.39
C ASP A 334 -3.42 9.06 -1.89
N ILE A 335 -2.81 8.00 -2.43
CA ILE A 335 -2.94 7.62 -3.85
C ILE A 335 -4.41 7.50 -4.27
N ARG A 336 -5.33 7.16 -3.34
CA ARG A 336 -6.78 7.16 -3.60
C ARG A 336 -7.32 8.48 -4.11
N PHE A 337 -6.71 9.62 -3.76
CA PHE A 337 -7.13 10.92 -4.25
C PHE A 337 -6.83 11.11 -5.73
N LEU A 338 -5.86 10.39 -6.31
CA LEU A 338 -5.68 10.35 -7.76
C LEU A 338 -6.86 9.66 -8.46
N LEU A 339 -7.50 8.68 -7.81
CA LEU A 339 -8.74 8.11 -8.34
C LEU A 339 -9.93 9.00 -8.00
N LEU A 340 -10.17 9.28 -6.73
CA LEU A 340 -11.42 9.89 -6.29
C LEU A 340 -11.57 11.37 -6.69
N ARG A 341 -10.56 11.98 -7.32
CA ARG A 341 -10.57 13.39 -7.74
C ARG A 341 -10.08 13.56 -9.18
N PRO A 342 -10.99 13.80 -10.13
CA PRO A 342 -10.65 13.94 -11.55
C PRO A 342 -9.57 15.01 -11.82
N GLU A 343 -9.58 16.12 -11.09
CA GLU A 343 -8.68 17.26 -11.32
C GLU A 343 -7.22 16.92 -11.03
N LEU A 344 -6.99 16.08 -10.00
CA LEU A 344 -5.67 15.57 -9.67
C LEU A 344 -5.19 14.54 -10.70
N PHE A 345 -6.13 13.78 -11.25
CA PHE A 345 -5.81 12.80 -12.28
C PHE A 345 -5.38 13.49 -13.59
N SER A 346 -6.06 14.53 -14.05
CA SER A 346 -5.73 15.17 -15.34
C SER A 346 -4.28 15.67 -15.40
N SER A 347 -3.74 16.10 -14.26
CA SER A 347 -2.41 16.66 -14.12
C SER A 347 -1.39 15.70 -13.49
N TYR A 348 -1.73 14.43 -13.27
CA TYR A 348 -0.93 13.51 -12.43
C TYR A 348 0.54 13.39 -12.87
N ARG A 349 0.82 13.55 -14.17
CA ARG A 349 2.18 13.47 -14.76
C ARG A 349 3.07 14.67 -14.43
N LYS A 350 2.48 15.80 -14.07
CA LYS A 350 3.18 17.06 -13.75
C LYS A 350 2.92 17.51 -12.31
N LEU A 351 2.08 16.78 -11.60
CA LEU A 351 1.63 17.15 -10.26
C LEU A 351 2.77 16.96 -9.26
N THR A 352 3.23 18.06 -8.68
CA THR A 352 4.25 18.02 -7.62
C THR A 352 3.67 17.47 -6.33
N VAL A 353 4.54 16.95 -5.46
CA VAL A 353 4.15 16.47 -4.12
C VAL A 353 3.46 17.57 -3.31
N MET A 354 3.99 18.79 -3.30
CA MET A 354 3.37 19.87 -2.54
C MET A 354 2.04 20.34 -3.11
N ASP A 355 1.89 20.40 -4.43
CA ASP A 355 0.61 20.77 -5.04
C ASP A 355 -0.46 19.71 -4.80
N PHE A 356 -0.07 18.42 -4.85
CA PHE A 356 -0.94 17.32 -4.43
C PHE A 356 -1.37 17.48 -2.97
N LEU A 357 -0.42 17.69 -2.05
CA LEU A 357 -0.71 17.86 -0.63
C LEU A 357 -1.62 19.07 -0.33
N ARG A 358 -1.40 20.19 -1.04
CA ARG A 358 -2.22 21.40 -0.89
C ARG A 358 -3.65 21.18 -1.37
N THR A 359 -3.82 20.41 -2.44
CA THR A 359 -5.14 20.07 -3.02
C THR A 359 -5.92 19.09 -2.15
N ILE A 360 -5.26 18.10 -1.55
CA ILE A 360 -5.94 17.18 -0.60
C ILE A 360 -6.33 17.86 0.71
N ALA A 361 -5.60 18.91 1.12
CA ALA A 361 -5.87 19.66 2.35
C ALA A 361 -7.02 20.67 2.20
N SER A 362 -7.16 21.34 1.05
CA SER A 362 -8.21 22.35 0.80
C SER A 362 -9.64 21.82 0.79
N THR A 363 -9.80 20.52 0.89
CA THR A 363 -11.04 19.76 0.64
C THR A 363 -11.46 18.91 1.84
N SER A 364 -10.61 18.80 2.88
CA SER A 364 -11.00 18.27 4.17
C SER A 364 -11.68 19.38 4.98
N SER A 365 -13.01 19.34 5.03
CA SER A 365 -13.88 20.35 5.65
C SER A 365 -13.75 20.50 7.18
N ASP A 366 -12.88 19.73 7.84
CA ASP A 366 -12.88 19.56 9.30
C ASP A 366 -11.76 20.31 10.03
N SER A 367 -11.08 21.27 9.40
CA SER A 367 -10.14 22.14 10.11
C SER A 367 -10.14 23.52 9.46
N GLY A 368 -10.55 24.55 10.21
CA GLY A 368 -10.58 25.95 9.78
C GLY A 368 -9.19 26.56 9.55
N GLY A 369 -8.42 25.99 8.64
CA GLY A 369 -7.11 26.50 8.22
C GLY A 369 -6.72 25.93 6.87
N ALA A 370 -6.50 26.82 5.89
CA ALA A 370 -6.00 26.51 4.55
C ALA A 370 -4.51 26.08 4.57
N GLY A 371 -4.21 24.95 5.22
CA GLY A 371 -2.85 24.46 5.42
C GLY A 371 -2.71 22.97 5.13
N VAL A 372 -1.58 22.59 4.54
CA VAL A 372 -1.15 21.19 4.41
C VAL A 372 -1.14 20.56 5.82
N SER A 373 -1.69 19.35 5.96
CA SER A 373 -1.68 18.63 7.24
C SER A 373 -0.25 18.56 7.78
N LEU A 374 -0.03 19.16 8.95
CA LEU A 374 1.29 19.25 9.55
C LEU A 374 1.83 17.83 9.78
N PRO A 375 3.09 17.56 9.37
CA PRO A 375 3.70 16.27 9.59
C PRO A 375 3.70 15.95 11.08
N VAL A 376 3.45 14.69 11.40
CA VAL A 376 3.48 14.23 12.78
C VAL A 376 4.93 13.98 13.15
N THR A 377 5.50 14.82 14.00
CA THR A 377 6.91 14.77 14.39
C THR A 377 7.07 14.54 15.90
N CYS A 378 8.27 14.09 16.30
CA CYS A 378 8.69 14.02 17.70
C CYS A 378 10.21 14.18 17.81
N ALA A 379 10.68 14.55 19.00
CA ALA A 379 12.10 14.62 19.32
C ALA A 379 12.69 13.21 19.57
N PRO A 380 14.02 13.03 19.44
CA PRO A 380 14.66 11.71 19.58
C PRO A 380 14.56 11.12 21.00
N ASP A 381 14.37 11.96 22.01
CA ASP A 381 14.23 11.60 23.42
C ASP A 381 12.78 11.31 23.85
N ALA A 382 11.82 11.33 22.91
CA ALA A 382 10.42 11.04 23.17
C ALA A 382 10.23 9.67 23.83
N SER A 383 9.14 9.53 24.59
CA SER A 383 8.75 8.26 25.20
C SER A 383 7.97 7.37 24.21
N LEU A 384 8.04 6.05 24.38
CA LEU A 384 7.20 5.14 23.58
C LEU A 384 5.71 5.44 23.77
N GLY A 385 5.30 5.81 24.99
CA GLY A 385 3.93 6.18 25.34
C GLY A 385 3.42 7.38 24.56
N SER A 386 4.24 8.43 24.42
CA SER A 386 3.88 9.59 23.58
C SER A 386 3.71 9.21 22.11
N ILE A 387 4.51 8.26 21.59
CA ILE A 387 4.34 7.78 20.21
C ILE A 387 3.06 6.97 20.07
N ILE A 388 2.77 6.05 21.00
CA ILE A 388 1.52 5.28 21.02
C ILE A 388 0.31 6.21 21.03
N ASP A 389 0.31 7.21 21.91
CA ASP A 389 -0.77 8.18 22.04
C ASP A 389 -0.93 9.00 20.76
N THR A 390 0.18 9.47 20.18
CA THR A 390 0.16 10.24 18.93
C THR A 390 -0.39 9.43 17.76
N LEU A 391 0.10 8.20 17.56
CA LEU A 391 -0.34 7.31 16.47
C LEU A 391 -1.83 6.98 16.60
N ALA A 392 -2.29 6.65 17.81
CA ALA A 392 -3.66 6.22 18.06
C ALA A 392 -4.66 7.39 18.03
N SER A 393 -4.37 8.49 18.73
CA SER A 393 -5.26 9.67 18.82
C SER A 393 -5.37 10.43 17.52
N ARG A 394 -4.28 10.55 16.74
CA ARG A 394 -4.30 11.22 15.43
C ARG A 394 -4.65 10.29 14.26
N ALA A 395 -4.87 8.99 14.53
CA ALA A 395 -5.13 7.96 13.52
C ALA A 395 -4.09 7.92 12.37
N VAL A 396 -2.83 8.19 12.69
CA VAL A 396 -1.71 8.19 11.74
C VAL A 396 -0.89 6.91 11.85
N HIS A 397 -0.19 6.54 10.77
CA HIS A 397 0.54 5.27 10.70
C HIS A 397 2.02 5.38 11.05
N ARG A 398 2.51 6.62 11.25
CA ARG A 398 3.91 6.90 11.55
C ARG A 398 4.07 8.26 12.23
N VAL A 399 5.20 8.39 12.92
CA VAL A 399 5.73 9.64 13.47
C VAL A 399 7.16 9.79 12.94
N TYR A 400 7.51 10.97 12.45
CA TYR A 400 8.87 11.27 12.01
C TYR A 400 9.69 11.80 13.20
N ILE A 401 10.92 11.34 13.32
CA ILE A 401 11.84 11.84 14.32
C ILE A 401 12.60 13.00 13.69
N VAL A 402 12.58 14.15 14.34
CA VAL A 402 13.24 15.36 13.90
C VAL A 402 14.23 15.86 14.94
N GLU A 403 15.30 16.51 14.48
CA GLU A 403 16.34 17.08 15.34
C GLU A 403 16.73 18.50 14.89
N GLY A 404 17.16 19.32 15.85
CA GLY A 404 17.57 20.71 15.61
C GLY A 404 16.41 21.69 15.42
N GLU A 405 16.76 22.97 15.19
CA GLU A 405 15.79 24.06 15.01
C GLU A 405 15.08 24.04 13.65
N ASP A 406 15.65 23.31 12.67
CA ASP A 406 15.16 23.24 11.30
C ASP A 406 14.20 22.06 11.05
N ASP A 407 13.82 21.30 12.09
CA ASP A 407 13.03 20.06 12.00
C ASP A 407 13.60 19.07 10.95
N GLU A 408 14.91 18.82 11.03
CA GLU A 408 15.61 17.89 10.13
C GLU A 408 15.14 16.45 10.38
N VAL A 409 14.70 15.74 9.34
CA VAL A 409 14.23 14.36 9.48
C VAL A 409 15.41 13.40 9.66
N ILE A 410 15.50 12.77 10.83
CA ILE A 410 16.52 11.79 11.17
C ILE A 410 15.99 10.35 11.25
N GLY A 411 14.67 10.15 11.29
CA GLY A 411 14.09 8.82 11.43
C GLY A 411 12.58 8.76 11.28
N VAL A 412 12.03 7.55 11.29
CA VAL A 412 10.58 7.31 11.35
C VAL A 412 10.27 6.14 12.27
N VAL A 413 9.19 6.28 13.04
CA VAL A 413 8.60 5.23 13.87
C VAL A 413 7.21 4.92 13.34
N THR A 414 6.95 3.68 13.00
CA THR A 414 5.67 3.21 12.46
C THR A 414 4.87 2.41 13.48
N LEU A 415 3.59 2.14 13.19
CA LEU A 415 2.77 1.22 13.99
C LEU A 415 3.44 -0.15 14.17
N ARG A 416 4.12 -0.65 13.12
CA ARG A 416 4.85 -1.92 13.16
C ARG A 416 5.96 -1.90 14.20
N ASP A 417 6.70 -0.79 14.26
CA ASP A 417 7.84 -0.63 15.16
C ASP A 417 7.37 -0.57 16.61
N VAL A 418 6.24 0.11 16.85
CA VAL A 418 5.58 0.09 18.16
C VAL A 418 5.16 -1.32 18.55
N ILE A 419 4.50 -2.06 17.66
CA ILE A 419 4.07 -3.45 17.94
C ILE A 419 5.27 -4.33 18.28
N SER A 420 6.37 -4.20 17.52
CA SER A 420 7.56 -5.02 17.76
C SER A 420 8.19 -4.74 19.12
N CYS A 421 8.03 -3.56 19.72
CA CYS A 421 8.58 -3.24 21.04
C CYS A 421 8.04 -4.13 22.17
N PHE A 422 6.82 -4.65 22.05
CA PHE A 422 6.14 -5.43 23.10
C PHE A 422 6.43 -6.93 23.08
N ILE A 423 7.05 -7.44 22.00
CA ILE A 423 7.22 -8.88 21.78
C ILE A 423 8.62 -9.22 21.26
N PHE A 424 9.06 -10.44 21.55
CA PHE A 424 10.09 -11.15 20.79
C PHE A 424 9.51 -12.47 20.31
N GLU A 425 10.22 -13.16 19.42
CA GLU A 425 9.81 -14.48 18.96
C GLU A 425 10.41 -15.56 19.87
N PRO A 426 9.58 -16.37 20.57
CA PRO A 426 10.07 -17.54 21.28
C PRO A 426 10.63 -18.57 20.30
N PRO A 427 11.71 -19.29 20.67
CA PRO A 427 12.26 -20.34 19.83
C PRO A 427 11.20 -21.41 19.54
N ASN A 428 11.17 -21.90 18.29
CA ASN A 428 10.28 -22.96 17.81
C ASN A 428 8.77 -22.65 17.89
N LEU A 429 8.36 -21.37 18.05
CA LEU A 429 6.94 -21.03 18.08
C LEU A 429 6.25 -21.38 16.75
N PHE A 430 6.89 -21.11 15.61
CA PHE A 430 6.26 -21.29 14.31
C PHE A 430 6.35 -22.72 13.77
N ASP A 431 7.41 -23.47 14.06
CA ASP A 431 7.51 -24.89 13.70
C ASP A 431 6.35 -25.72 14.28
N ASN A 432 5.86 -25.31 15.44
CA ASN A 432 4.76 -25.98 16.15
C ASN A 432 3.35 -25.56 15.69
N TYR A 433 3.18 -24.38 15.07
CA TYR A 433 1.84 -23.80 14.81
C TYR A 433 1.57 -23.39 13.35
N PHE A 434 2.58 -23.03 12.57
CA PHE A 434 2.42 -22.41 11.23
C PHE A 434 3.54 -22.75 10.24
N GLY A 435 4.43 -23.69 10.55
CA GLY A 435 5.64 -23.96 9.76
C GLY A 435 5.38 -24.13 8.26
N PHE A 436 4.21 -24.67 7.88
CA PHE A 436 3.78 -24.75 6.48
C PHE A 436 3.35 -23.39 5.89
N ALA A 437 2.51 -22.62 6.58
CA ALA A 437 1.98 -21.34 6.08
C ALA A 437 3.06 -20.23 6.02
N VAL A 438 4.05 -20.26 6.92
CA VAL A 438 5.20 -19.34 6.87
C VAL A 438 6.17 -19.70 5.75
N LYS A 439 6.39 -21.00 5.51
CA LYS A 439 7.18 -21.45 4.36
C LYS A 439 6.52 -21.04 3.04
N GLU A 440 5.19 -21.06 2.97
CA GLU A 440 4.42 -20.55 1.83
C GLU A 440 4.54 -19.02 1.69
N LEU A 441 4.48 -18.25 2.79
CA LEU A 441 4.75 -16.81 2.82
C LEU A 441 6.16 -16.44 2.31
N GLN A 442 7.17 -17.22 2.69
CA GLN A 442 8.56 -17.03 2.28
C GLN A 442 8.75 -17.39 0.79
N ASN A 443 8.25 -18.55 0.36
CA ASN A 443 8.36 -19.01 -1.04
C ASN A 443 7.65 -18.09 -2.05
N HIS A 444 6.48 -17.53 -1.70
CA HIS A 444 5.77 -16.62 -2.60
C HIS A 444 6.49 -15.28 -2.81
N ARG A 445 7.33 -14.85 -1.85
CA ARG A 445 8.16 -13.63 -2.04
C ARG A 445 9.28 -13.85 -3.04
N ASP A 446 9.83 -15.05 -3.12
CA ASP A 446 10.90 -15.36 -4.08
C ASP A 446 10.37 -15.49 -5.51
N GLN A 447 9.14 -15.98 -5.70
CA GLN A 447 8.50 -16.06 -7.02
C GLN A 447 8.22 -14.67 -7.65
N SER A 448 7.96 -13.64 -6.84
CA SER A 448 7.81 -12.25 -7.33
C SER A 448 9.10 -11.62 -7.89
N LYS A 449 10.26 -12.29 -7.75
CA LYS A 449 11.52 -11.89 -8.39
C LYS A 449 11.76 -12.54 -9.76
N VAL A 450 11.09 -13.67 -10.04
CA VAL A 450 11.36 -14.49 -11.24
C VAL A 450 10.47 -14.06 -12.42
N ALA A 451 9.45 -13.23 -12.19
CA ALA A 451 8.59 -12.71 -13.25
C ALA A 451 9.16 -11.48 -14.00
N ASP A 452 10.34 -11.00 -13.61
CA ASP A 452 11.06 -9.87 -14.22
C ASP A 452 12.36 -10.31 -14.95
N GLU A 453 12.58 -11.62 -15.13
CA GLU A 453 13.54 -12.18 -16.11
C GLU A 453 12.79 -12.76 -17.31
#